data_AF-A0A3B9DGP3-F1
#
_entry.id   AF-A0A3B9DGP3-F1
#
_cell.length_a   1.000
_cell.length_b   1.000
_cell.length_c   1.000
_cell.angle_alpha   90.00
_cell.angle_beta   90.00
_cell.angle_gamma   90.00
#
_symmetry.space_group_name_H-M   'P 1'
#
loop_
_entity.id
_entity.type
_entity.pdbx_description
1 polymer ?
#
loop_
_entity_poly.entity_id
_entity_poly.type
_entity_poly.pdbx_seq_one_letter_code
_entity_poly.pdbx_strand_id
1 'polypeptide(L)'
;MKNTILLLGLLVFSLPTITDAQERITLADESVLSVFMVRPSETTSSPAPLLVLMGGGPGNASISRDTSMWLGSGFAERGWIVAVPVSPNNR
;
A
#
# COMPACT_ATOMS: atom_id res chain seq x y z
N MET A 1 31.88 23.08 11.21
CA MET A 1 32.07 21.77 10.55
C MET A 1 31.37 20.63 11.31
N LYS A 2 31.61 20.44 12.62
CA LYS A 2 30.99 19.34 13.40
C LYS A 2 29.45 19.40 13.46
N ASN A 3 28.87 20.60 13.63
CA ASN A 3 27.41 20.78 13.68
C ASN A 3 26.74 20.62 12.31
N THR A 4 27.44 20.95 11.23
CA THR A 4 26.95 20.80 9.85
C THR A 4 26.79 19.33 9.48
N ILE A 5 27.74 18.48 9.91
CA ILE A 5 27.67 17.03 9.73
C ILE A 5 26.51 16.43 10.56
N LEU A 6 26.27 16.96 11.76
CA LEU A 6 25.18 16.51 12.63
C LEU A 6 23.79 16.88 12.07
N LEU A 7 23.64 18.09 11.51
CA LEU A 7 22.42 18.52 10.80
C LEU A 7 22.17 17.70 9.53
N LEU A 8 23.23 17.39 8.78
CA LEU A 8 23.11 16.56 7.57
C LEU A 8 22.70 15.12 7.92
N GLY A 9 23.22 14.57 9.02
CA GLY A 9 22.83 13.26 9.53
C GLY A 9 21.37 13.19 9.99
N LEU A 10 20.87 14.23 10.65
CA LEU A 10 19.47 14.32 11.09
C LEU A 10 18.49 14.41 9.90
N LEU A 11 18.87 15.15 8.85
CA LEU A 11 18.06 15.30 7.63
C LEU A 11 17.87 13.96 6.90
N VAL A 12 18.92 13.14 6.81
CA VAL A 12 18.86 11.83 6.15
C VAL A 12 17.96 10.84 6.91
N PHE A 13 17.89 10.95 8.24
CA PHE A 13 17.00 10.12 9.08
C PHE A 13 15.51 10.51 8.98
N SER A 14 15.21 11.74 8.54
CA SER A 14 13.83 12.23 8.40
C SER A 14 13.17 11.91 7.05
N LEU A 15 13.88 11.26 6.12
CA LEU A 15 13.28 10.85 4.87
C LEU A 15 12.29 9.70 5.14
N PRO A 16 10.98 9.86 4.85
CA PRO A 16 10.04 8.76 4.96
C PRO A 16 10.51 7.64 4.05
N THR A 17 10.77 6.47 4.61
CA THR A 17 10.93 5.26 3.81
C THR A 17 9.61 5.04 3.09
N ILE A 18 9.59 5.28 1.78
CA ILE A 18 8.46 4.89 0.94
C ILE A 18 8.50 3.37 0.93
N THR A 19 7.81 2.72 1.88
CA THR A 19 7.50 1.31 1.76
C THR A 19 6.59 1.17 0.57
N ASP A 20 7.10 0.55 -0.48
CA ASP A 20 6.38 0.28 -1.71
C ASP A 20 5.17 -0.59 -1.34
N ALA A 21 3.98 0.03 -1.31
CA ALA A 21 2.74 -0.64 -0.95
C ALA A 21 2.27 -1.58 -2.07
N GLN A 22 2.98 -1.64 -3.20
CA GLN A 22 2.60 -2.46 -4.35
C GLN A 22 3.27 -3.84 -4.28
N GLU A 23 2.44 -4.88 -4.18
CA GLU A 23 2.83 -6.28 -4.29
C GLU A 23 2.49 -6.83 -5.68
N ARG A 24 3.23 -7.86 -6.11
CA ARG A 24 2.97 -8.61 -7.35
C ARG A 24 2.57 -10.03 -6.97
N ILE A 25 1.34 -10.41 -7.31
CA ILE A 25 0.78 -11.72 -7.01
C ILE A 25 0.73 -12.52 -8.31
N THR A 26 1.41 -13.67 -8.34
CA THR A 26 1.27 -14.64 -9.43
C THR A 26 0.00 -15.45 -9.20
N LEU A 27 -0.90 -15.43 -10.19
CA LEU A 27 -2.15 -16.18 -10.17
C LEU A 27 -1.93 -17.62 -10.64
N ALA A 28 -2.96 -18.46 -10.49
CA ALA A 28 -2.89 -19.88 -10.87
C ALA A 28 -2.65 -20.12 -12.37
N ASP A 29 -3.00 -19.15 -13.22
CA ASP A 29 -2.75 -19.15 -14.66
C ASP A 29 -1.40 -18.52 -15.05
N GLU A 30 -0.50 -18.34 -14.07
CA GLU A 30 0.82 -17.71 -14.19
C GLU A 30 0.80 -16.21 -14.55
N SER A 31 -0.38 -15.61 -14.72
CA SER A 31 -0.49 -14.17 -14.90
C SER A 31 -0.11 -13.43 -13.61
N VAL A 32 0.35 -12.18 -13.74
CA VAL A 32 0.81 -11.38 -12.60
C VAL A 32 -0.13 -10.21 -12.36
N LEU A 33 -0.72 -10.18 -11.18
CA LEU A 33 -1.59 -9.11 -10.72
C LEU A 33 -0.80 -8.15 -9.81
N SER A 34 -0.80 -6.86 -10.15
CA SER A 34 -0.29 -5.83 -9.26
C SER A 34 -1.37 -5.44 -8.25
N VAL A 35 -1.01 -5.35 -6.97
CA VAL A 35 -1.96 -5.10 -5.88
C VAL A 35 -1.35 -4.10 -4.90
N PHE A 36 -2.07 -3.03 -4.56
CA PHE A 36 -1.68 -2.17 -3.45
C PHE A 36 -2.19 -2.77 -2.14
N MET A 37 -1.29 -2.98 -1.19
CA MET A 37 -1.55 -3.55 0.12
C MET A 37 -1.48 -2.46 1.19
N VAL A 38 -2.53 -2.36 2.01
CA VAL A 38 -2.58 -1.49 3.19
C VAL A 38 -2.69 -2.37 4.41
N ARG A 39 -1.69 -2.29 5.29
CA ARG A 39 -1.69 -3.06 6.54
C ARG A 39 -2.57 -2.37 7.58
N PRO A 40 -3.21 -3.13 8.49
CA PRO A 40 -3.90 -2.55 9.62
C PRO A 40 -2.99 -1.64 10.45
N SER A 41 -3.53 -0.56 10.99
CA SER A 41 -2.75 0.37 11.82
C SER A 41 -2.24 -0.30 13.11
N GLU A 42 -3.00 -1.26 13.62
CA GLU A 42 -2.64 -2.04 14.81
C GLU A 42 -2.55 -3.53 14.46
N THR A 43 -1.45 -4.17 14.82
CA THR A 43 -1.29 -5.61 14.65
C THR A 43 -1.73 -6.34 15.90
N THR A 44 -2.65 -7.29 15.76
CA THR A 44 -3.04 -8.20 16.85
C THR A 44 -2.39 -9.57 16.68
N SER A 45 -2.45 -10.42 17.69
CA SER A 45 -2.00 -11.82 17.60
C SER A 45 -2.87 -12.66 16.67
N SER A 46 -4.12 -12.23 16.42
CA SER A 46 -5.00 -12.83 15.43
C SER A 46 -4.78 -12.26 14.03
N PRO A 47 -4.95 -13.07 12.96
CA PRO A 47 -4.92 -12.56 11.59
C PRO A 47 -5.98 -11.49 11.36
N ALA A 48 -5.60 -10.41 10.68
CA ALA A 48 -6.55 -9.38 10.26
C ALA A 48 -7.46 -9.93 9.14
N PRO A 49 -8.76 -9.58 9.12
CA PRO A 49 -9.63 -9.91 8.01
C PRO A 49 -9.19 -9.17 6.74
N LEU A 50 -9.19 -9.88 5.62
CA LEU A 50 -8.83 -9.34 4.30
C LEU A 50 -10.04 -8.68 3.64
N LEU A 51 -9.84 -7.44 3.17
CA LEU A 51 -10.76 -6.74 2.28
C LEU A 51 -10.10 -6.58 0.91
N VAL A 52 -10.71 -7.14 -0.14
CA VAL A 52 -10.36 -6.80 -1.53
C VAL A 52 -11.24 -5.62 -1.94
N LEU A 53 -10.63 -4.46 -2.12
CA LEU A 53 -11.33 -3.20 -2.41
C LEU A 53 -11.13 -2.80 -3.87
N MET A 54 -12.23 -2.63 -4.59
CA MET A 54 -12.22 -2.25 -6.00
C MET A 54 -12.49 -0.75 -6.15
N GLY A 55 -11.56 -0.02 -6.78
CA GLY A 55 -11.66 1.45 -6.96
C GLY A 55 -12.73 1.92 -7.95
N GLY A 56 -13.35 1.00 -8.67
CA GLY A 56 -14.30 1.30 -9.75
C GLY A 56 -13.64 1.87 -11.00
N GLY A 57 -14.46 2.14 -12.02
CA GLY A 57 -13.99 2.62 -13.32
C GLY A 57 -12.98 1.66 -13.98
N PRO A 58 -12.01 2.18 -14.75
CA PRO A 58 -10.98 1.37 -15.41
C PRO A 58 -10.07 0.58 -14.47
N GLY A 59 -10.03 0.86 -13.16
CA GLY A 59 -9.15 0.16 -12.23
C GLY A 59 -7.65 0.27 -12.54
N ASN A 60 -7.21 1.30 -13.26
CA ASN A 60 -5.79 1.50 -13.57
C ASN A 60 -4.94 1.75 -12.30
N ALA A 61 -3.61 1.80 -12.45
CA ALA A 61 -2.70 1.94 -11.31
C ALA A 61 -2.94 3.22 -10.48
N SER A 62 -3.29 4.34 -11.13
CA SER A 62 -3.58 5.60 -10.43
C SER A 62 -4.84 5.49 -9.58
N ILE A 63 -5.92 4.99 -10.16
CA ILE A 63 -7.21 4.80 -9.45
C ILE A 63 -7.03 3.82 -8.29
N SER A 64 -6.30 2.74 -8.51
CA SER A 64 -6.04 1.73 -7.49
C SER A 64 -5.20 2.29 -6.35
N ARG A 65 -4.17 3.08 -6.66
CA ARG A 65 -3.36 3.77 -5.66
C ARG A 65 -4.20 4.74 -4.83
N ASP A 66 -4.97 5.60 -5.48
CA ASP A 66 -5.84 6.55 -4.78
C ASP A 66 -6.86 5.81 -3.90
N THR A 67 -7.51 4.78 -4.44
CA THR A 67 -8.45 3.95 -3.68
C THR A 67 -7.81 3.35 -2.43
N SER A 68 -6.57 2.86 -2.53
CA SER A 68 -5.83 2.32 -1.38
C SER A 68 -5.52 3.40 -0.34
N MET A 69 -5.11 4.60 -0.78
CA MET A 69 -4.73 5.69 0.12
C MET A 69 -5.92 6.34 0.82
N TRP A 70 -7.04 6.53 0.12
CA TRP A 70 -8.20 7.23 0.66
C TRP A 70 -9.13 6.28 1.42
N LEU A 71 -9.73 5.32 0.71
CA LEU A 71 -10.73 4.44 1.29
C LEU A 71 -10.07 3.26 2.02
N GLY A 72 -8.97 2.73 1.47
CA GLY A 72 -8.21 1.63 2.06
C GLY A 72 -7.66 1.97 3.45
N SER A 73 -7.06 3.16 3.63
CA SER A 73 -6.57 3.62 4.93
C SER A 73 -7.67 3.63 6.00
N GLY A 74 -8.88 4.07 5.66
CA GLY A 74 -10.01 4.07 6.59
C GLY A 74 -10.47 2.66 7.00
N PHE A 75 -10.30 1.65 6.16
CA PHE A 75 -10.53 0.26 6.57
C PHE A 75 -9.37 -0.30 7.40
N ALA A 76 -8.13 0.05 7.05
CA ALA A 76 -6.95 -0.35 7.79
C ALA A 76 -6.94 0.16 9.25
N GLU A 77 -7.40 1.39 9.47
CA GLU A 77 -7.62 1.96 10.81
C GLU A 77 -8.64 1.16 11.63
N ARG A 78 -9.54 0.42 10.97
CA ARG A 78 -10.53 -0.45 11.60
C ARG A 78 -10.10 -1.91 11.69
N GLY A 79 -8.81 -2.19 11.52
CA GLY A 79 -8.23 -3.52 11.72
C GLY A 79 -8.24 -4.42 10.49
N TRP A 80 -8.57 -3.90 9.30
CA TRP A 80 -8.55 -4.68 8.07
C TRP A 80 -7.18 -4.66 7.40
N ILE A 81 -6.78 -5.78 6.80
CA ILE A 81 -5.76 -5.74 5.75
C ILE A 81 -6.47 -5.51 4.42
N VAL A 82 -6.04 -4.52 3.65
CA VAL A 82 -6.72 -4.12 2.41
C VAL A 82 -5.84 -4.42 1.21
N ALA A 83 -6.42 -5.08 0.21
CA ALA A 83 -5.82 -5.34 -1.09
C ALA A 83 -6.59 -4.58 -2.16
N VAL A 84 -5.92 -3.71 -2.92
CA VAL A 84 -6.51 -2.97 -4.05
C VAL A 84 -5.83 -3.42 -5.35
N PRO A 85 -6.46 -4.33 -6.10
CA PRO A 85 -5.86 -4.85 -7.33
C PRO A 85 -5.91 -3.82 -8.45
N VAL A 86 -4.86 -3.79 -9.27
CA VAL A 86 -4.78 -3.02 -10.51
C VAL A 86 -5.34 -3.85 -11.66
N SER A 87 -6.33 -3.32 -12.37
CA SER A 87 -6.88 -3.93 -13.58
C SER A 87 -5.78 -4.06 -14.64
N PRO A 88 -5.47 -5.28 -15.12
CA PRO A 88 -4.41 -5.49 -16.12
C PRO A 88 -4.73 -4.86 -17.48
N ASN A 89 -6.02 -4.61 -17.75
CA ASN A 89 -6.51 -4.17 -19.05
C ASN A 89 -7.24 -2.82 -18.99
N ASN A 90 -7.19 -2.12 -17.85
CA ASN A 90 -7.89 -0.85 -17.61
C ASN A 90 -9.41 -0.93 -17.83
N ARG A 91 -10.05 -2.03 -17.40
CA ARG A 91 -11.50 -2.24 -17.47
C ARG A 91 -12.06 -2.72 -16.14
#